data_AF-B3JLF3-F1
#
_entry.id   AF-B3JLF3-F1
#
_cell.length_a   1.000
_cell.length_b   1.000
_cell.length_c   1.000
_cell.angle_alpha   90.00
_cell.angle_beta   90.00
_cell.angle_gamma   90.00
#
_symmetry.space_group_name_H-M   'P 1'
#
loop_
_entity.id
_entity.type
_entity.pdbx_description
1 polymer ?
#
loop_
_entity_poly.entity_id
_entity_poly.type
_entity_poly.pdbx_seq_one_letter_code
_entity_poly.pdbx_strand_id
1 'polypeptide(L)'
;MKKWIIITGLIVLSVISYWFIDSRIIDYTDGAPVKYMELSKEIQDSLVWRGKHDGCVLIEDTVIVRYKPVICFDSDYTMLYFDVGPWTFAHFLKRNSDGKIWKFKGIYNIPKPIVTIGDTLYVPSEYNINSGGRVDDNAVFYRHILK
;
A
#
# COMPACT_ATOMS: atom_id res chain seq x y z
N MET A 1 -17.86 -6.67 34.00
CA MET A 1 -17.96 -6.11 32.63
C MET A 1 -17.23 -4.77 32.46
N LYS A 2 -17.54 -3.71 33.23
CA LYS A 2 -16.85 -2.39 33.11
C LYS A 2 -15.30 -2.43 33.19
N LYS A 3 -14.71 -3.20 34.12
CA LYS A 3 -13.25 -3.31 34.26
C LYS A 3 -12.56 -3.91 33.02
N TRP A 4 -13.13 -4.97 32.45
CA TRP A 4 -12.59 -5.62 31.24
C TRP A 4 -12.67 -4.69 30.03
N ILE A 5 -13.75 -3.92 29.87
CA ILE A 5 -13.90 -2.93 28.80
C ILE A 5 -12.83 -1.82 28.92
N ILE A 6 -12.54 -1.35 30.13
CA ILE A 6 -11.52 -0.32 30.37
C ILE A 6 -10.11 -0.86 30.07
N ILE A 7 -9.79 -2.07 30.50
CA ILE A 7 -8.49 -2.72 30.25
C ILE A 7 -8.30 -2.95 28.75
N THR A 8 -9.30 -3.48 28.06
CA THR A 8 -9.24 -3.69 26.60
C THR A 8 -9.10 -2.35 25.87
N GLY A 9 -9.84 -1.32 26.30
CA GLY A 9 -9.72 0.03 25.72
C GLY A 9 -8.31 0.63 25.87
N LEU A 10 -7.69 0.47 27.05
CA LEU A 10 -6.33 0.94 27.30
C LEU A 10 -5.28 0.20 26.45
N ILE A 11 -5.44 -1.12 26.26
CA ILE A 11 -4.55 -1.93 25.40
C ILE A 11 -4.68 -1.50 23.93
N VAL A 12 -5.91 -1.27 23.45
CA VAL A 12 -6.12 -0.81 22.07
C VAL A 12 -5.51 0.58 21.86
N LEU A 13 -5.70 1.50 22.80
CA LEU A 13 -5.09 2.83 22.77
C LEU A 13 -3.56 2.79 22.79
N SER A 14 -2.95 1.90 23.58
CA SER A 14 -1.50 1.76 23.64
C SER A 14 -0.91 1.19 22.35
N VAL A 15 -1.57 0.19 21.74
CA VAL A 15 -1.12 -0.40 20.46
C VAL A 15 -1.23 0.63 19.32
N ILE A 16 -2.34 1.38 19.27
CA ILE A 16 -2.53 2.44 18.27
C ILE A 16 -1.45 3.52 18.44
N SER A 17 -1.25 4.02 19.66
CA SER A 17 -0.23 5.05 19.91
C SER A 17 1.19 4.57 19.59
N TYR A 18 1.52 3.31 19.86
CA TYR A 18 2.79 2.71 19.44
C TYR A 18 2.99 2.74 17.92
N TRP A 19 1.95 2.40 17.15
CA TRP A 19 2.02 2.45 15.67
C TRP A 19 2.27 3.86 15.14
N PHE A 20 1.72 4.90 15.78
CA PHE A 20 1.95 6.27 15.35
C PHE A 20 3.34 6.80 15.74
N ILE A 21 3.86 6.42 16.91
CA ILE A 21 5.13 6.93 17.45
C ILE A 21 6.34 6.28 16.76
N ASP A 22 6.29 4.96 16.54
CA ASP A 22 7.41 4.21 15.95
C ASP A 22 7.37 4.18 14.40
N SER A 23 6.34 4.81 13.80
CA SER A 23 6.24 4.90 12.34
C SER A 23 7.18 5.94 11.74
N ARG A 24 7.90 5.55 10.69
CA ARG A 24 8.65 6.49 9.84
C ARG A 24 7.71 7.15 8.85
N ILE A 25 7.90 8.43 8.55
CA ILE A 25 7.06 9.13 7.56
C ILE A 25 7.60 8.89 6.15
N ILE A 26 6.74 8.49 5.22
CA ILE A 26 7.02 8.48 3.78
C ILE A 26 6.21 9.60 3.15
N ASP A 27 6.88 10.64 2.65
CA ASP A 27 6.31 11.51 1.64
C ASP A 27 6.54 10.87 0.28
N TYR A 28 5.52 10.24 -0.31
CA TYR A 28 5.75 9.43 -1.49
C TYR A 28 6.12 10.25 -2.72
N THR A 29 5.83 11.56 -2.74
CA THR A 29 6.21 12.45 -3.86
C THR A 29 7.68 12.88 -3.80
N ASP A 30 8.36 12.70 -2.67
CA ASP A 30 9.78 13.04 -2.50
C ASP A 30 10.73 11.94 -3.01
N GLY A 31 10.17 10.88 -3.61
CA GLY A 31 10.96 9.76 -4.15
C GLY A 31 11.65 10.13 -5.46
N ALA A 32 12.65 9.34 -5.84
CA ALA A 32 13.27 9.50 -7.16
C ALA A 32 12.26 9.08 -8.24
N PRO A 33 11.93 9.95 -9.22
CA PRO A 33 11.02 9.57 -10.30
C PRO A 33 11.68 8.52 -11.20
N VAL A 34 10.94 7.47 -11.54
CA VAL A 34 11.33 6.38 -12.42
C VAL A 34 10.20 6.14 -13.41
N LYS A 35 10.51 6.04 -14.69
CA LYS A 35 9.48 5.76 -15.70
C LYS A 35 9.06 4.31 -15.65
N TYR A 36 7.81 4.02 -15.98
CA TYR A 36 7.28 2.66 -16.10
C TYR A 36 8.17 1.77 -16.97
N MET A 37 8.61 2.29 -18.13
CA MET A 37 9.48 1.56 -19.06
C MET A 37 10.87 1.22 -18.50
N GLU A 38 11.30 1.89 -17.44
CA GLU A 38 12.57 1.63 -16.75
C GLU A 38 12.43 0.57 -15.65
N LEU A 39 11.21 0.18 -15.28
CA LEU A 39 10.96 -0.92 -14.35
C LEU A 39 11.30 -2.26 -15.01
N SER A 40 11.60 -3.29 -14.21
CA SER A 40 11.86 -4.61 -14.76
C SER A 40 10.62 -5.16 -15.49
N LYS A 41 10.85 -5.99 -16.51
CA LYS A 41 9.76 -6.59 -17.30
C LYS A 41 8.76 -7.35 -16.42
N GLU A 42 9.24 -8.01 -15.36
CA GLU A 42 8.40 -8.71 -14.40
C GLU A 42 7.40 -7.78 -13.69
N ILE A 43 7.83 -6.58 -13.30
CA ILE A 43 6.96 -5.59 -12.67
C ILE A 43 5.96 -5.04 -13.69
N GLN A 44 6.44 -4.73 -14.90
CA GLN A 44 5.59 -4.26 -16.00
C GLN A 44 4.48 -5.27 -16.30
N ASP A 45 4.84 -6.55 -16.49
CA ASP A 45 3.90 -7.63 -16.76
C ASP A 45 2.91 -7.83 -15.61
N SER A 46 3.38 -7.75 -14.36
CA SER A 46 2.53 -7.87 -13.17
C SER A 46 1.55 -6.70 -13.02
N LEU A 47 1.98 -5.48 -13.35
CA LEU A 47 1.11 -4.32 -13.42
C LEU A 47 0.07 -4.57 -14.51
N VAL A 48 0.44 -4.78 -15.77
CA VAL A 48 -0.50 -5.05 -16.88
C VAL A 48 -1.49 -6.17 -16.54
N TRP A 49 -0.99 -7.27 -15.97
CA TRP A 49 -1.83 -8.37 -15.52
C TRP A 49 -2.84 -7.89 -14.48
N ARG A 50 -2.40 -7.18 -13.44
CA ARG A 50 -3.30 -6.63 -12.42
C ARG A 50 -4.36 -5.76 -13.04
N GLY A 51 -4.03 -4.84 -13.95
CA GLY A 51 -5.00 -3.92 -14.55
C GLY A 51 -6.04 -4.59 -15.44
N LYS A 52 -5.68 -5.70 -16.11
CA LYS A 52 -6.64 -6.52 -16.86
C LYS A 52 -7.65 -7.19 -15.95
N HIS A 53 -7.29 -7.41 -14.69
CA HIS A 53 -8.12 -8.10 -13.72
C HIS A 53 -8.63 -7.18 -12.59
N ASP A 54 -8.20 -5.92 -12.54
CA ASP A 54 -8.55 -4.96 -11.49
C ASP A 54 -10.00 -4.51 -11.74
N GLY A 55 -10.93 -5.20 -11.07
CA GLY A 55 -12.36 -5.06 -11.30
C GLY A 55 -13.02 -6.43 -11.37
N CYS A 56 -13.17 -7.07 -10.20
CA CYS A 56 -14.00 -8.26 -9.99
C CYS A 56 -13.72 -9.43 -10.95
N VAL A 57 -12.94 -10.42 -10.52
CA VAL A 57 -13.12 -11.76 -11.07
C VAL A 57 -14.46 -12.28 -10.52
N LEU A 58 -15.51 -12.25 -11.33
CA LEU A 58 -16.76 -12.97 -11.04
C LEU A 58 -16.47 -14.47 -11.10
N ILE A 59 -16.07 -15.03 -9.97
CA ILE A 59 -16.08 -16.48 -9.76
C ILE A 59 -17.51 -16.80 -9.31
N GLU A 60 -18.28 -17.44 -10.19
CA GLU A 60 -19.60 -18.02 -9.92
C GLU A 60 -20.49 -17.14 -9.02
N ASP A 61 -21.03 -16.07 -9.63
CA ASP A 61 -22.11 -15.20 -9.13
C ASP A 61 -21.96 -14.52 -7.75
N THR A 62 -20.86 -14.64 -6.99
CA THR A 62 -20.81 -13.99 -5.65
C THR A 62 -19.47 -13.50 -5.09
N VAL A 63 -18.32 -13.70 -5.73
CA VAL A 63 -17.02 -13.31 -5.11
C VAL A 63 -16.40 -12.08 -5.79
N ILE A 64 -16.42 -10.92 -5.12
CA ILE A 64 -15.60 -9.76 -5.52
C ILE A 64 -14.22 -9.91 -4.88
N VAL A 65 -13.24 -10.39 -5.63
CA VAL A 65 -11.83 -10.40 -5.19
C VAL A 65 -11.25 -8.99 -5.38
N ARG A 66 -11.03 -8.25 -4.28
CA ARG A 66 -10.25 -7.00 -4.31
C ARG A 66 -8.77 -7.33 -4.27
N TYR A 67 -8.01 -6.88 -5.27
CA TYR A 67 -6.58 -7.09 -5.31
C TYR A 67 -5.87 -6.38 -4.17
N LYS A 68 -4.80 -7.02 -3.67
CA LYS A 68 -3.94 -6.42 -2.64
C LYS A 68 -3.42 -5.06 -3.14
N PRO A 69 -3.35 -4.06 -2.26
CA PRO A 69 -2.88 -2.71 -2.60
C PRO A 69 -1.36 -2.64 -2.86
N VAL A 70 -0.61 -3.66 -2.39
CA VAL A 70 0.85 -3.77 -2.51
C VAL A 70 1.18 -5.07 -3.23
N ILE A 71 2.05 -4.99 -4.23
CA ILE A 71 2.67 -6.12 -4.92
C ILE A 71 4.11 -6.24 -4.39
N CYS A 72 4.52 -7.44 -4.00
CA CYS A 72 5.82 -7.68 -3.37
C CYS A 72 6.65 -8.63 -4.23
N PHE A 73 7.89 -8.24 -4.50
CA PHE A 73 8.92 -9.04 -5.17
C PHE A 73 10.11 -9.18 -4.22
N ASP A 74 10.47 -10.41 -3.87
CA ASP A 74 11.53 -10.69 -2.88
C ASP A 74 11.39 -9.88 -1.58
N SER A 75 10.13 -9.61 -1.19
CA SER A 75 9.76 -8.79 -0.05
C SER A 75 8.46 -9.28 0.58
N ASP A 76 8.19 -8.84 1.81
CA ASP A 76 6.95 -9.15 2.52
C ASP A 76 6.43 -7.91 3.25
N TYR A 77 5.54 -7.18 2.57
CA TYR A 77 4.89 -5.98 3.09
C TYR A 77 3.38 -6.08 3.08
N THR A 78 2.76 -5.44 4.06
CA THR A 78 1.31 -5.31 4.17
C THR A 78 0.92 -3.86 4.32
N MET A 79 -0.10 -3.44 3.55
CA MET A 79 -0.75 -2.15 3.74
C MET A 79 -1.74 -2.24 4.89
N LEU A 80 -1.59 -1.39 5.89
CA LEU A 80 -2.51 -1.25 7.01
C LEU A 80 -3.26 0.09 6.88
N TYR A 81 -4.47 0.09 7.39
CA TYR A 81 -5.38 1.22 7.35
C TYR A 81 -5.76 1.59 8.78
N PHE A 82 -5.75 2.88 9.09
CA PHE A 82 -6.36 3.40 10.30
C PHE A 82 -7.65 4.11 9.92
N ASP A 83 -8.75 3.40 10.16
CA ASP A 83 -10.10 3.83 9.80
C ASP A 83 -10.87 4.25 11.06
N VAL A 84 -11.62 5.36 10.96
CA VAL A 84 -12.59 5.78 11.99
C VAL A 84 -13.93 6.02 11.31
N GLY A 85 -14.87 5.11 11.55
CA GLY A 85 -16.12 5.07 10.79
C GLY A 85 -15.85 4.77 9.32
N PRO A 86 -16.49 5.49 8.37
CA PRO A 86 -16.28 5.27 6.93
C PRO A 86 -15.01 5.94 6.38
N TRP A 87 -14.22 6.60 7.23
CA TRP A 87 -13.09 7.43 6.81
C TRP A 87 -11.76 6.78 7.15
N THR A 88 -10.87 6.70 6.15
CA THR A 88 -9.46 6.34 6.37
C THR A 88 -8.67 7.58 6.74
N PHE A 89 -8.02 7.57 7.91
CA PHE A 89 -7.25 8.69 8.44
C PHE A 89 -5.75 8.56 8.19
N ALA A 90 -5.25 7.34 8.03
CA ALA A 90 -3.85 7.10 7.72
C ALA A 90 -3.65 5.76 7.01
N HIS A 91 -2.64 5.75 6.15
CA HIS A 91 -2.14 4.56 5.49
C HIS A 91 -0.76 4.24 6.03
N PHE A 92 -0.53 2.96 6.31
CA PHE A 92 0.76 2.48 6.76
C PHE A 92 1.22 1.34 5.88
N LEU A 93 2.52 1.28 5.64
CA LEU A 93 3.20 0.12 5.10
C LEU A 93 3.91 -0.57 6.26
N LYS A 94 3.65 -1.87 6.47
CA LYS A 94 4.34 -2.68 7.47
C LYS A 94 5.21 -3.71 6.76
N ARG A 95 6.49 -3.80 7.13
CA ARG A 95 7.35 -4.93 6.77
C ARG A 95 7.09 -6.07 7.74
N ASN A 96 6.70 -7.22 7.21
CA ASN A 96 6.28 -8.34 8.05
C ASN A 96 7.47 -9.07 8.70
N SER A 97 8.66 -9.02 8.09
CA SER A 97 9.86 -9.70 8.60
C SER A 97 10.38 -9.15 9.91
N ASP A 98 10.34 -7.82 10.11
CA ASP A 98 10.89 -7.14 11.30
C ASP A 98 9.86 -6.24 12.01
N GLY A 99 8.65 -6.14 11.48
CA GLY A 99 7.57 -5.36 12.06
C GLY A 99 7.70 -3.85 11.89
N LYS A 100 8.71 -3.35 11.16
CA LYS A 100 8.87 -1.91 10.91
C LYS A 100 7.65 -1.34 10.18
N ILE A 101 7.25 -0.14 10.57
CA ILE A 101 6.08 0.56 10.04
C ILE A 101 6.50 1.89 9.45
N TRP A 102 5.96 2.19 8.27
CA TRP A 102 6.04 3.49 7.64
C TRP A 102 4.65 4.06 7.47
N LYS A 103 4.41 5.25 8.01
CA LYS A 103 3.20 6.03 7.78
C LYS A 103 3.39 6.88 6.54
N PHE A 104 2.47 6.79 5.59
CA PHE A 104 2.49 7.72 4.49
C PHE A 104 1.97 9.10 4.89
N LYS A 105 2.60 10.14 4.36
CA LYS A 105 2.18 11.52 4.53
C LYS A 105 0.92 11.79 3.70
N GLY A 106 -0.03 12.51 4.29
CA GLY A 106 -1.31 12.81 3.66
C GLY A 106 -2.43 11.84 4.06
N ILE A 107 -3.66 12.34 3.96
CA ILE A 107 -4.86 11.68 4.51
C ILE A 107 -5.66 10.96 3.41
N TYR A 108 -5.57 11.42 2.16
CA TYR A 108 -6.75 11.34 1.27
C TYR A 108 -6.72 10.34 0.14
N ASN A 109 -5.63 9.59 -0.06
CA ASN A 109 -5.52 8.33 -0.78
C ASN A 109 -4.05 8.18 -1.15
N ILE A 110 -3.62 6.96 -1.44
CA ILE A 110 -2.28 6.71 -1.97
C ILE A 110 -2.46 6.01 -3.30
N PRO A 111 -1.79 6.49 -4.36
CA PRO A 111 -1.78 5.81 -5.65
C PRO A 111 -1.46 4.32 -5.49
N LYS A 112 -2.26 3.48 -6.15
CA LYS A 112 -2.17 2.01 -6.12
C LYS A 112 -2.23 1.47 -7.55
N PRO A 113 -1.63 0.31 -7.84
CA PRO A 113 -0.86 -0.54 -6.92
C PRO A 113 0.49 0.05 -6.54
N ILE A 114 0.90 -0.18 -5.29
CA ILE A 114 2.26 0.04 -4.83
C ILE A 114 3.07 -1.21 -5.13
N VAL A 115 4.33 -1.07 -5.54
CA VAL A 115 5.24 -2.19 -5.78
C VAL A 115 6.40 -2.12 -4.80
N THR A 116 6.83 -3.26 -4.26
CA THR A 116 8.05 -3.36 -3.45
C THR A 116 8.98 -4.41 -4.02
N ILE A 117 10.28 -4.13 -4.00
CA ILE A 117 11.36 -5.07 -4.34
C ILE A 117 12.40 -5.03 -3.23
N GLY A 118 12.49 -6.07 -2.42
CA GLY A 118 13.25 -6.02 -1.17
C GLY A 118 12.91 -4.77 -0.35
N ASP A 119 13.88 -3.89 -0.13
CA ASP A 119 13.70 -2.64 0.61
C ASP A 119 13.36 -1.42 -0.27
N THR A 120 13.15 -1.62 -1.57
CA THR A 120 12.77 -0.56 -2.49
C THR A 120 11.27 -0.51 -2.67
N LEU A 121 10.68 0.68 -2.53
CA LEU A 121 9.26 0.95 -2.69
C LEU A 121 9.04 1.82 -3.93
N TYR A 122 8.09 1.45 -4.77
CA TYR A 122 7.66 2.21 -5.94
C TYR A 122 6.19 2.56 -5.77
N VAL A 123 5.91 3.85 -5.66
CA VAL A 123 4.54 4.38 -5.57
C VAL A 123 4.21 5.08 -6.88
N PRO A 124 3.10 4.74 -7.57
CA PRO A 124 2.74 5.44 -8.79
C PRO A 124 2.48 6.93 -8.53
N SER A 125 2.74 7.78 -9.52
CA SER A 125 2.48 9.21 -9.41
C SER A 125 0.99 9.55 -9.46
N GLU A 126 0.18 8.69 -10.08
CA GLU A 126 -1.23 8.93 -10.36
C GLU A 126 -2.12 7.78 -9.89
N TYR A 127 -3.39 8.07 -9.65
CA TYR A 127 -4.39 7.04 -9.40
C TYR A 127 -4.73 6.31 -10.68
N ASN A 128 -5.04 5.02 -10.55
CA ASN A 128 -5.54 4.22 -11.66
C ASN A 128 -4.62 4.26 -12.89
N ILE A 129 -3.30 4.28 -12.69
CA ILE A 129 -2.27 4.20 -13.75
C ILE A 129 -2.43 3.01 -14.69
N ASN A 130 -3.36 2.10 -14.40
CA ASN A 130 -3.56 0.85 -15.06
C ASN A 130 -5.04 0.60 -15.39
N SER A 131 -5.71 1.63 -15.86
CA SER A 131 -7.12 1.55 -16.27
C SER A 131 -7.26 0.70 -17.54
N GLY A 132 -8.08 -0.35 -17.49
CA GLY A 132 -8.37 -1.19 -18.66
C GLY A 132 -7.22 -2.09 -19.12
N GLY A 133 -6.29 -2.44 -18.22
CA GLY A 133 -5.22 -3.41 -18.52
C GLY A 133 -4.07 -2.87 -19.36
N ARG A 134 -3.87 -1.55 -19.36
CA ARG A 134 -2.70 -0.88 -19.93
C ARG A 134 -2.18 0.15 -18.94
N VAL A 135 -0.87 0.21 -18.82
CA VAL A 135 -0.16 1.29 -18.13
C VAL A 135 0.43 2.22 -19.19
N ASP A 136 0.35 3.53 -18.99
CA ASP A 136 1.02 4.49 -19.87
C ASP A 136 2.54 4.25 -19.81
N ASP A 137 3.20 4.15 -20.97
CA ASP A 137 4.64 3.98 -21.06
C ASP A 137 5.40 5.16 -20.40
N ASN A 138 4.77 6.33 -20.33
CA ASN A 138 5.30 7.51 -19.65
C ASN A 138 4.86 7.64 -18.18
N ALA A 139 4.10 6.68 -17.65
CA ALA A 139 3.70 6.69 -16.25
C ALA A 139 4.94 6.75 -15.35
N VAL A 140 4.87 7.55 -14.29
CA VAL A 140 5.96 7.75 -13.35
C VAL A 140 5.68 7.03 -12.05
N PHE A 141 6.73 6.44 -11.48
CA PHE A 141 6.74 5.89 -10.14
C PHE A 141 7.77 6.63 -9.31
N TYR A 142 7.40 6.98 -8.09
CA TYR A 142 8.33 7.51 -7.10
C TYR A 142 8.99 6.35 -6.36
N ARG A 143 10.30 6.22 -6.55
CA ARG A 143 11.15 5.20 -5.93
C ARG A 143 11.69 5.71 -4.59
N HIS A 144 11.49 4.91 -3.56
CA HIS A 144 11.95 5.12 -2.18
C HIS A 144 12.77 3.94 -1.70
N ILE A 145 13.77 4.19 -0.86
CA ILE A 145 14.53 3.14 -0.16
C ILE A 145 14.08 3.12 1.29
N LEU A 146 13.42 2.04 1.68
CA LEU A 146 12.92 1.79 3.02
C LEU A 146 14.06 1.28 3.91
N LYS A 147 14.75 2.22 4.57
CA LYS A 147 15.72 1.91 5.65
C LYS A 147 14.99 1.55 6.94
#